data_AF-A0A2S0UAN3-F1
#
_entry.id   AF-A0A2S0UAN3-F1
#
_cell.length_a   1.000
_cell.length_b   1.000
_cell.length_c   1.000
_cell.angle_alpha   90.00
_cell.angle_beta   90.00
_cell.angle_gamma   90.00
#
_symmetry.space_group_name_H-M   'P 1'
#
loop_
_entity.id
_entity.type
_entity.pdbx_description
1 polymer ?
#
loop_
_entity_poly.entity_id
_entity_poly.type
_entity_poly.pdbx_seq_one_letter_code
_entity_poly.pdbx_strand_id
1 'polypeptide(L)'
;MVSISRRNKQIIYAVLSGILVTTLIFVIVLITIHAKSAARQSALERNYQAELDKFKEAQNLTIQSVYTVNRAVAAGDKVPEEAVATVEVPKAILPANAATELDQVIGKTAKVRLEPQTLLTSTLLYNDEPATADLRNREMSFVQLPMALKNHDTVDVRIQFPTGQDYILLSKKKINSLAKDTISVTLKEHEILSLSSAIVDAYLHKASIYALTYVEPELQEEAVSTYPVNERVLQLIQRDPNIVVKAENALSKAARVLLEQNLTMVTPQEAASYESSQTMNKSNAGSEPADLEGEK
;
A
#
# COMPACT_ATOMS: atom_id res chain seq x y z
N MET A 1 -16.95 57.25 -91.31
CA MET A 1 -16.80 56.05 -92.17
C MET A 1 -15.32 55.92 -92.50
N VAL A 2 -14.58 55.03 -91.82
CA VAL A 2 -13.13 54.86 -92.03
C VAL A 2 -12.92 53.66 -92.96
N SER A 3 -12.37 53.88 -94.16
CA SER A 3 -12.19 52.82 -95.16
C SER A 3 -10.88 52.07 -94.94
N ILE A 4 -10.98 50.82 -94.47
CA ILE A 4 -9.84 49.92 -94.24
C ILE A 4 -9.50 49.13 -95.52
N SER A 5 -8.24 49.17 -95.97
CA SER A 5 -7.77 48.49 -97.19
C SER A 5 -7.81 46.96 -97.07
N ARG A 6 -8.01 46.24 -98.20
CA ARG A 6 -8.19 44.78 -98.25
C ARG A 6 -7.04 43.99 -97.59
N ARG A 7 -5.80 44.50 -97.65
CA ARG A 7 -4.61 43.86 -97.08
C ARG A 7 -4.60 43.89 -95.54
N ASN A 8 -5.14 44.97 -94.94
CA ASN A 8 -5.24 45.09 -93.49
C ASN A 8 -6.35 44.19 -92.90
N LYS A 9 -7.39 43.89 -93.68
CA LYS A 9 -8.45 42.94 -93.25
C LYS A 9 -7.93 41.51 -93.11
N GLN A 10 -7.03 41.06 -93.99
CA GLN A 10 -6.44 39.72 -93.92
C GLN A 10 -5.50 39.56 -92.71
N ILE A 11 -4.75 40.61 -92.36
CA ILE A 11 -3.89 40.62 -91.16
C ILE A 11 -4.74 40.55 -89.89
N ILE A 12 -5.86 41.27 -89.84
CA ILE A 12 -6.79 41.24 -88.70
C ILE A 12 -7.37 39.83 -88.51
N TYR A 13 -7.79 39.14 -89.58
CA TYR A 13 -8.31 37.78 -89.48
C TYR A 13 -7.26 36.76 -89.04
N ALA A 14 -6.01 36.88 -89.52
CA ALA A 14 -4.93 36.00 -89.10
C ALA A 14 -4.61 36.17 -87.60
N VAL A 15 -4.55 37.41 -87.11
CA VAL A 15 -4.34 37.71 -85.68
C VAL A 15 -5.50 37.18 -84.84
N LEU A 16 -6.75 37.36 -85.29
CA LEU A 16 -7.93 36.83 -84.58
C LEU A 16 -7.91 35.30 -84.49
N SER A 17 -7.52 34.61 -85.56
CA SER A 17 -7.43 33.14 -85.58
C SER A 17 -6.33 32.61 -84.65
N GLY A 18 -5.19 33.30 -84.58
CA GLY A 18 -4.11 32.94 -83.65
C GLY A 18 -4.51 33.14 -82.18
N ILE A 19 -5.20 34.24 -81.87
CA ILE A 19 -5.74 34.50 -80.53
C ILE A 19 -6.76 33.42 -80.14
N LEU A 20 -7.62 33.00 -81.06
CA LEU A 20 -8.61 31.94 -80.79
C LEU A 20 -7.95 30.59 -80.46
N VAL A 21 -6.93 30.19 -81.21
CA VAL A 21 -6.24 28.91 -80.98
C VAL A 21 -5.44 28.94 -79.68
N THR A 22 -4.72 30.03 -79.42
CA THR A 22 -3.92 30.18 -78.19
C THR A 22 -4.79 30.26 -76.94
N THR A 23 -5.93 30.94 -76.99
CA THR A 23 -6.89 30.97 -75.88
C THR A 23 -7.51 29.60 -75.61
N LEU A 24 -7.84 28.84 -76.66
CA LEU A 24 -8.38 27.47 -76.49
C LEU A 24 -7.37 26.54 -75.79
N ILE A 25 -6.10 26.58 -76.20
CA ILE A 25 -5.04 25.77 -75.59
C ILE A 25 -4.84 26.17 -74.12
N PHE A 26 -4.84 27.48 -73.81
CA PHE A 26 -4.69 27.98 -72.45
C PHE A 26 -5.84 27.52 -71.54
N VAL A 27 -7.08 27.55 -72.03
CA VAL A 27 -8.26 27.07 -71.29
C VAL A 27 -8.15 25.57 -70.98
N ILE A 28 -7.73 24.75 -71.95
CA ILE A 28 -7.54 23.31 -71.75
C ILE A 28 -6.48 23.03 -70.68
N VAL A 29 -5.35 23.74 -70.73
CA VAL A 29 -4.28 23.61 -69.72
C VAL A 29 -4.80 23.99 -68.34
N LEU A 30 -5.52 25.11 -68.21
CA LEU A 30 -6.12 25.52 -66.93
C LEU A 30 -7.10 24.47 -66.37
N ILE A 31 -7.94 23.86 -67.21
CA ILE A 31 -8.88 22.81 -66.79
C ILE A 31 -8.13 21.59 -66.25
N THR A 32 -7.06 21.15 -66.93
CA THR A 32 -6.27 19.99 -66.46
C THR A 32 -5.53 20.26 -65.15
N ILE A 33 -4.99 21.47 -64.98
CA ILE A 33 -4.34 21.90 -63.74
C ILE A 33 -5.36 21.92 -62.60
N HIS A 34 -6.55 22.47 -62.84
CA HIS A 34 -7.62 22.57 -61.83
C HIS A 34 -8.22 21.21 -61.46
N ALA A 35 -8.39 20.30 -62.42
CA ALA A 35 -8.86 18.94 -62.15
C ALA A 35 -7.81 18.14 -61.35
N LYS A 36 -6.52 18.29 -61.69
CA LYS A 36 -5.43 17.62 -60.98
C LYS A 36 -5.18 18.21 -59.59
N SER A 37 -5.37 19.51 -59.40
CA SER A 37 -5.29 20.14 -58.08
C SER A 37 -6.45 19.69 -57.19
N ALA A 38 -7.68 19.64 -57.72
CA ALA A 38 -8.85 19.14 -57.00
C ALA A 38 -8.68 17.66 -56.59
N ALA A 39 -8.22 16.80 -57.51
CA ALA A 39 -7.97 15.39 -57.21
C ALA A 39 -6.89 15.18 -56.13
N ARG A 40 -5.84 16.02 -56.12
CA ARG A 40 -4.80 16.02 -55.08
C ARG A 40 -5.36 16.46 -53.72
N GLN A 41 -6.21 17.48 -53.69
CA GLN A 41 -6.86 17.93 -52.45
C GLN A 41 -7.74 16.82 -51.86
N SER A 42 -8.59 16.18 -52.65
CA SER A 42 -9.45 15.10 -52.15
C SER A 42 -8.68 13.83 -51.78
N ALA A 43 -7.52 13.57 -52.37
CA ALA A 43 -6.65 12.47 -51.96
C ALA A 43 -5.96 12.77 -50.62
N LEU A 44 -5.50 14.02 -50.45
CA LEU A 44 -4.90 14.49 -49.21
C LEU A 44 -5.91 14.45 -48.06
N GLU A 45 -7.13 14.95 -48.27
CA GLU A 45 -8.22 14.90 -47.29
C GLU A 45 -8.60 13.47 -46.89
N ARG A 46 -8.69 12.54 -47.86
CA ARG A 46 -8.98 11.13 -47.57
C ARG A 46 -7.89 10.46 -46.74
N ASN A 47 -6.62 10.75 -47.04
CA ASN A 47 -5.50 10.22 -46.26
C ASN A 47 -5.52 10.79 -44.83
N TYR A 48 -5.77 12.10 -44.67
CA TYR A 48 -5.92 12.70 -43.35
C TYR A 48 -7.10 12.14 -42.56
N GLN A 49 -8.25 11.91 -43.21
CA GLN A 49 -9.41 11.29 -42.56
C GLN A 49 -9.11 9.85 -42.14
N ALA A 50 -8.50 9.03 -43.00
CA ALA A 50 -8.13 7.67 -42.66
C ALA A 50 -7.10 7.59 -41.54
N GLU A 51 -6.14 8.53 -41.49
CA GLU A 51 -5.17 8.64 -40.41
C GLU A 51 -5.85 9.08 -39.10
N LEU A 52 -6.75 10.08 -39.15
CA LEU A 52 -7.58 10.49 -38.02
C LEU A 52 -8.45 9.35 -37.49
N ASP A 53 -9.04 8.55 -38.36
CA ASP A 53 -9.89 7.44 -37.96
C ASP A 53 -9.06 6.30 -37.34
N LYS A 54 -7.85 6.03 -37.85
CA LYS A 54 -6.91 5.13 -37.16
C LYS A 54 -6.49 5.65 -35.79
N PHE A 55 -6.24 6.96 -35.66
CA PHE A 55 -5.93 7.58 -34.38
C PHE A 55 -7.13 7.56 -33.43
N LYS A 56 -8.36 7.71 -33.93
CA LYS A 56 -9.60 7.62 -33.15
C LYS A 56 -9.92 6.20 -32.73
N GLU A 57 -9.70 5.22 -33.60
CA GLU A 57 -9.93 3.81 -33.30
C GLU A 57 -8.87 3.26 -32.32
N ALA A 58 -7.60 3.67 -32.46
CA ALA A 58 -6.58 3.46 -31.44
C ALA A 58 -6.90 4.20 -30.11
N GLN A 59 -7.66 5.30 -30.19
CA GLN A 59 -8.19 6.05 -29.06
C GLN A 59 -9.65 5.67 -28.70
N ASN A 60 -10.23 4.57 -29.20
CA ASN A 60 -11.47 4.01 -28.66
C ASN A 60 -11.16 3.40 -27.30
N LEU A 61 -10.87 4.31 -26.38
CA LEU A 61 -10.43 4.10 -25.04
C LEU A 61 -11.69 3.71 -24.29
N THR A 62 -11.76 2.44 -23.88
CA THR A 62 -12.74 2.06 -22.86
C THR A 62 -12.52 2.99 -21.66
N ILE A 63 -13.44 3.92 -21.45
CA ILE A 63 -13.37 4.89 -20.37
C ILE A 63 -13.67 4.12 -19.08
N GLN A 64 -12.85 4.33 -18.07
CA GLN A 64 -13.03 3.73 -16.75
C GLN A 64 -12.97 4.83 -15.70
N SER A 65 -13.95 4.83 -14.80
CA SER A 65 -13.98 5.73 -13.66
C SER A 65 -12.93 5.28 -12.64
N VAL A 66 -12.10 6.22 -12.20
CA VAL A 66 -11.08 6.02 -11.17
C VAL A 66 -11.14 7.11 -10.12
N TYR A 67 -10.56 6.85 -8.97
CA TYR A 67 -10.59 7.76 -7.83
C TYR A 67 -9.27 8.51 -7.66
N THR A 68 -9.38 9.80 -7.33
CA THR A 68 -8.27 10.71 -7.05
C THR A 68 -8.58 11.49 -5.77
N VAL A 69 -7.61 12.24 -5.23
CA VAL A 69 -7.86 13.17 -4.12
C VAL A 69 -8.03 14.60 -4.61
N ASN A 70 -8.98 15.37 -4.07
CA ASN A 70 -9.18 16.78 -4.42
C ASN A 70 -8.36 17.76 -3.54
N ARG A 71 -7.81 17.27 -2.43
CA ARG A 71 -7.00 18.01 -1.45
C ARG A 71 -5.85 17.16 -0.95
N ALA A 72 -4.86 17.80 -0.33
CA ALA A 72 -3.74 17.07 0.26
C ALA A 72 -4.21 16.20 1.44
N VAL A 73 -3.72 14.97 1.51
CA VAL A 73 -3.92 14.02 2.63
C VAL A 73 -2.54 13.63 3.16
N ALA A 74 -2.31 13.77 4.47
CA ALA A 74 -1.01 13.43 5.04
C ALA A 74 -0.80 11.91 5.07
N ALA A 75 0.45 11.47 5.12
CA ALA A 75 0.77 10.07 5.35
C ALA A 75 0.25 9.65 6.74
N GLY A 76 -0.45 8.50 6.82
CA GLY A 76 -1.07 8.00 8.04
C GLY A 76 -2.48 8.53 8.31
N ASP A 77 -3.01 9.43 7.48
CA ASP A 77 -4.40 9.90 7.61
C ASP A 77 -5.39 9.04 6.80
N LYS A 78 -6.58 8.83 7.35
CA LYS A 78 -7.70 8.22 6.62
C LYS A 78 -8.13 9.11 5.47
N VAL A 79 -8.34 8.54 4.29
CA VAL A 79 -8.88 9.24 3.13
C VAL A 79 -10.36 9.52 3.42
N PRO A 80 -10.74 10.79 3.66
CA PRO A 80 -12.11 11.13 3.95
C PRO A 80 -12.92 11.17 2.64
N GLU A 81 -14.19 10.79 2.70
CA GLU A 81 -15.06 10.68 1.51
C GLU A 81 -15.15 12.00 0.73
N GLU A 82 -15.21 13.12 1.45
CA GLU A 82 -15.19 14.48 0.89
C GLU A 82 -13.90 14.85 0.12
N ALA A 83 -12.79 14.14 0.38
CA ALA A 83 -11.54 14.33 -0.36
C ALA A 83 -11.47 13.50 -1.63
N VAL A 84 -12.35 12.52 -1.82
CA VAL A 84 -12.34 11.62 -2.98
C VAL A 84 -13.05 12.29 -4.16
N ALA A 85 -12.37 12.34 -5.30
CA ALA A 85 -12.92 12.82 -6.56
C ALA A 85 -12.87 11.70 -7.61
N THR A 86 -13.97 11.52 -8.35
CA THR A 86 -14.03 10.57 -9.47
C THR A 86 -13.58 11.26 -10.74
N VAL A 87 -12.67 10.61 -11.48
CA VAL A 87 -12.17 11.07 -12.77
C VAL A 87 -12.34 9.95 -13.79
N GLU A 88 -12.84 10.30 -14.97
CA GLU A 88 -12.96 9.37 -16.08
C GLU A 88 -11.66 9.35 -16.88
N VAL A 89 -11.02 8.19 -16.92
CA VAL A 89 -9.71 8.03 -17.55
C VAL A 89 -9.74 6.86 -18.53
N PRO A 90 -9.11 6.98 -19.70
CA PRO A 90 -8.87 5.87 -20.60
C PRO A 90 -8.21 4.65 -19.93
N LYS A 91 -8.83 3.48 -20.02
CA LYS A 91 -8.27 2.24 -19.44
C LYS A 91 -6.85 1.91 -19.92
N ALA A 92 -6.50 2.31 -21.15
CA ALA A 92 -5.19 2.06 -21.73
C ALA A 92 -4.01 2.76 -21.00
N ILE A 93 -4.29 3.84 -20.26
CA ILE A 93 -3.25 4.57 -19.50
C ILE A 93 -3.34 4.33 -17.99
N LEU A 94 -4.33 3.54 -17.55
CA LEU A 94 -4.51 3.22 -16.14
C LEU A 94 -3.52 2.13 -15.72
N PRO A 95 -2.82 2.32 -14.59
CA PRO A 95 -2.05 1.24 -14.00
C PRO A 95 -3.01 0.16 -13.50
N ALA A 96 -2.57 -1.10 -13.52
CA ALA A 96 -3.42 -2.25 -13.16
C ALA A 96 -3.95 -2.22 -11.71
N ASN A 97 -3.32 -1.43 -10.84
CA ASN A 97 -3.66 -1.26 -9.43
C ASN A 97 -4.49 0.00 -9.14
N ALA A 98 -5.00 0.69 -10.17
CA ALA A 98 -5.90 1.84 -9.99
C ALA A 98 -7.17 1.43 -9.24
N ALA A 99 -7.56 2.23 -8.25
CA ALA A 99 -8.81 2.03 -7.54
C ALA A 99 -9.98 2.37 -8.47
N THR A 100 -10.87 1.39 -8.68
CA THR A 100 -12.02 1.49 -9.59
C THR A 100 -13.35 1.36 -8.87
N GLU A 101 -13.32 0.93 -7.61
CA GLU A 101 -14.49 0.83 -6.72
C GLU A 101 -14.27 1.69 -5.48
N LEU A 102 -15.35 2.27 -4.95
CA LEU A 102 -15.30 3.26 -3.88
C LEU A 102 -14.86 2.66 -2.53
N ASP A 103 -15.20 1.40 -2.28
CA ASP A 103 -14.80 0.60 -1.12
C ASP A 103 -13.29 0.34 -1.08
N GLN A 104 -12.61 0.38 -2.23
CA GLN A 104 -11.17 0.28 -2.31
C GLN A 104 -10.46 1.53 -1.78
N VAL A 105 -11.20 2.61 -1.53
CA VAL A 105 -10.70 3.93 -1.18
C VAL A 105 -11.20 4.42 0.17
N ILE A 106 -12.52 4.39 0.39
CA ILE A 106 -13.14 4.99 1.58
C ILE A 106 -12.71 4.24 2.85
N GLY A 107 -12.34 5.01 3.88
CA GLY A 107 -11.98 4.47 5.19
C GLY A 107 -10.57 3.87 5.26
N LYS A 108 -9.85 3.84 4.14
CA LYS A 108 -8.44 3.45 4.08
C LYS A 108 -7.52 4.60 4.45
N THR A 109 -6.36 4.27 4.98
CA THR A 109 -5.30 5.20 5.36
C THR A 109 -4.28 5.33 4.24
N ALA A 110 -3.78 6.55 4.02
CA ALA A 110 -2.76 6.83 3.01
C ALA A 110 -1.36 6.41 3.51
N LYS A 111 -0.65 5.55 2.76
CA LYS A 111 0.72 5.13 3.09
C LYS A 111 1.75 6.24 2.94
N VAL A 112 1.49 7.17 2.04
CA VAL A 112 2.34 8.32 1.72
C VAL A 112 1.48 9.57 1.61
N ARG A 113 2.11 10.75 1.70
CA ARG A 113 1.41 12.02 1.49
C ARG A 113 0.82 12.05 0.07
N LEU A 114 -0.48 12.28 -0.02
CA LEU A 114 -1.19 12.41 -1.28
C LEU A 114 -1.40 13.89 -1.56
N GLU A 115 -0.96 14.36 -2.72
CA GLU A 115 -1.21 15.73 -3.18
C GLU A 115 -2.50 15.77 -4.02
N PRO A 116 -3.15 16.93 -4.18
CA PRO A 116 -4.33 17.06 -5.04
C PRO A 116 -4.10 16.45 -6.43
N GLN A 117 -5.13 15.80 -6.96
CA GLN A 117 -5.15 15.07 -8.24
C GLN A 117 -4.28 13.80 -8.28
N THR A 118 -3.74 13.34 -7.15
CA THR A 118 -3.06 12.05 -7.09
C THR A 118 -4.06 10.90 -7.32
N LEU A 119 -3.72 10.01 -8.27
CA LEU A 119 -4.49 8.79 -8.54
C LEU A 119 -4.39 7.81 -7.36
N LEU A 120 -5.54 7.39 -6.85
CA LEU A 120 -5.62 6.42 -5.76
C LEU A 120 -5.42 5.02 -6.34
N THR A 121 -4.41 4.34 -5.82
CA THR A 121 -4.10 2.96 -6.18
C THR A 121 -4.11 2.11 -4.91
N SER A 122 -4.36 0.81 -5.05
CA SER A 122 -4.34 -0.12 -3.92
C SER A 122 -2.99 -0.17 -3.21
N THR A 123 -1.90 0.19 -3.90
CA THR A 123 -0.56 0.25 -3.32
C THR A 123 -0.38 1.45 -2.38
N LEU A 124 -1.09 2.56 -2.60
CA LEU A 124 -0.99 3.79 -1.81
C LEU A 124 -1.87 3.78 -0.56
N LEU A 125 -2.82 2.85 -0.46
CA LEU A 125 -3.81 2.79 0.61
C LEU A 125 -3.68 1.51 1.42
N TYR A 126 -3.99 1.55 2.71
CA TYR A 126 -4.06 0.39 3.59
C TYR A 126 -5.25 0.50 4.55
N ASN A 127 -5.71 -0.61 5.10
CA ASN A 127 -6.81 -0.60 6.07
C ASN A 127 -6.24 -0.38 7.48
N ASP A 128 -6.50 0.78 8.09
CA ASP A 128 -6.47 0.89 9.55
C ASP A 128 -7.86 0.55 10.08
N GLU A 129 -7.97 -0.58 10.78
CA GLU A 129 -9.12 -0.81 11.65
C GLU A 129 -9.26 0.38 12.61
N PRO A 130 -10.47 0.95 12.78
CA PRO A 130 -10.68 1.99 13.78
C PRO A 130 -10.25 1.48 15.15
N ALA A 131 -9.51 2.32 15.87
CA ALA A 131 -9.12 2.08 17.25
C ALA A 131 -10.35 1.70 18.08
N THR A 132 -10.37 0.47 18.58
CA THR A 132 -11.46 -0.03 19.41
C THR A 132 -11.41 0.65 20.79
N ALA A 133 -12.57 0.87 21.41
CA ALA A 133 -12.67 1.63 22.68
C ALA A 133 -11.95 0.94 23.87
N ASP A 134 -11.57 -0.32 23.72
CA ASP A 134 -10.86 -1.16 24.69
C ASP A 134 -9.33 -1.05 24.63
N LEU A 135 -8.77 -0.21 23.75
CA LEU A 135 -7.32 -0.01 23.66
C LEU A 135 -6.77 0.79 24.84
N ARG A 136 -5.66 0.33 25.42
CA ARG A 136 -4.95 0.98 26.54
C ARG A 136 -3.44 0.96 26.30
N ASN A 137 -2.77 2.04 26.69
CA ASN A 137 -1.30 2.09 26.68
C ASN A 137 -0.74 1.41 27.93
N ARG A 138 0.28 0.57 27.75
CA ARG A 138 0.96 -0.12 28.85
C ARG A 138 2.47 -0.08 28.65
N GLU A 139 3.16 0.27 29.72
CA GLU A 139 4.62 0.21 29.82
C GLU A 139 5.06 -1.18 30.30
N MET A 140 6.08 -1.73 29.65
CA MET A 140 6.58 -3.07 29.87
C MET A 140 8.11 -3.06 29.97
N SER A 141 8.63 -3.39 31.16
CA SER A 141 10.06 -3.45 31.47
C SER A 141 10.58 -4.89 31.71
N PHE A 142 9.68 -5.86 31.77
CA PHE A 142 9.98 -7.27 32.03
C PHE A 142 10.24 -8.09 30.76
N VAL A 143 10.05 -7.49 29.58
CA VAL A 143 10.28 -8.16 28.29
C VAL A 143 11.74 -8.00 27.90
N GLN A 144 12.37 -9.10 27.48
CA GLN A 144 13.68 -9.06 26.86
C GLN A 144 13.57 -8.48 25.46
N LEU A 145 14.18 -7.32 25.25
CA LEU A 145 14.11 -6.57 24.00
C LEU A 145 15.35 -6.86 23.13
N PRO A 146 15.18 -6.95 21.79
CA PRO A 146 16.31 -6.97 20.87
C PRO A 146 17.12 -5.68 20.97
N MET A 147 18.45 -5.76 20.89
CA MET A 147 19.34 -4.59 20.94
C MET A 147 19.08 -3.60 19.81
N ALA A 148 18.70 -4.08 18.63
CA ALA A 148 18.48 -3.27 17.44
C ALA A 148 17.10 -2.57 17.42
N LEU A 149 16.31 -2.72 18.48
CA LEU A 149 14.94 -2.21 18.56
C LEU A 149 14.90 -0.69 18.58
N LYS A 150 13.98 -0.10 17.80
CA LYS A 150 13.78 1.35 17.69
C LYS A 150 12.35 1.74 18.03
N ASN A 151 12.17 3.04 18.32
CA ASN A 151 10.84 3.63 18.42
C ASN A 151 10.04 3.39 17.15
N HIS A 152 8.75 3.08 17.27
CA HIS A 152 7.82 2.77 16.17
C HIS A 152 8.05 1.43 15.47
N ASP A 153 9.01 0.61 15.90
CA ASP A 153 9.11 -0.77 15.42
C ASP A 153 7.88 -1.58 15.87
N THR A 154 7.58 -2.62 15.10
CA THR A 154 6.51 -3.55 15.39
C THR A 154 7.10 -4.88 15.83
N VAL A 155 6.56 -5.44 16.92
CA VAL A 155 7.09 -6.64 17.55
C VAL A 155 6.00 -7.67 17.86
N ASP A 156 6.38 -8.94 17.84
CA ASP A 156 5.66 -10.00 18.55
C ASP A 156 6.29 -10.19 19.92
N VAL A 157 5.47 -10.31 20.97
CA VAL A 157 5.91 -10.69 22.31
C VAL A 157 5.58 -12.15 22.54
N ARG A 158 6.57 -12.91 22.97
CA ARG A 158 6.51 -14.37 23.14
C ARG A 158 6.91 -14.77 24.55
N ILE A 159 6.46 -15.95 24.97
CA ILE A 159 6.86 -16.59 26.23
C ILE A 159 7.46 -17.96 25.92
N GLN A 160 8.69 -18.18 26.38
CA GLN A 160 9.40 -19.45 26.27
C GLN A 160 9.62 -20.06 27.65
N PHE A 161 9.14 -21.29 27.83
CA PHE A 161 9.31 -22.06 29.04
C PHE A 161 10.64 -22.84 29.02
N PRO A 162 11.20 -23.20 30.19
CA PRO A 162 12.39 -24.06 30.28
C PRO A 162 12.21 -25.44 29.59
N THR A 163 10.97 -25.88 29.40
CA THR A 163 10.62 -27.09 28.63
C THR A 163 10.89 -26.96 27.13
N GLY A 164 11.23 -25.77 26.63
CA GLY A 164 11.41 -25.47 25.21
C GLY A 164 10.12 -25.07 24.49
N GLN A 165 8.97 -25.08 25.18
CA GLN A 165 7.71 -24.63 24.61
C GLN A 165 7.70 -23.11 24.46
N ASP A 166 7.38 -22.63 23.26
CA ASP A 166 7.39 -21.23 22.88
C ASP A 166 6.02 -20.84 22.30
N TYR A 167 5.39 -19.85 22.94
CA TYR A 167 4.04 -19.38 22.58
C TYR A 167 4.05 -17.90 22.23
N ILE A 168 3.19 -17.55 21.28
CA ILE A 168 2.94 -16.15 20.89
C ILE A 168 1.92 -15.58 21.87
N LEU A 169 2.32 -14.53 22.60
CA LEU A 169 1.50 -13.90 23.63
C LEU A 169 0.76 -12.68 23.06
N LEU A 170 1.52 -11.75 22.49
CA LEU A 170 1.01 -10.54 21.86
C LEU A 170 1.54 -10.48 20.43
N SER A 171 0.63 -10.30 19.48
CA SER A 171 0.98 -10.24 18.06
C SER A 171 0.98 -8.81 17.53
N LYS A 172 1.95 -8.51 16.66
CA LYS A 172 2.05 -7.30 15.83
C LYS A 172 1.82 -6.00 16.62
N LYS A 173 2.54 -5.83 17.74
CA LYS A 173 2.45 -4.65 18.60
C LYS A 173 3.43 -3.57 18.17
N LYS A 174 2.88 -2.39 17.86
CA LYS A 174 3.67 -1.19 17.56
C LYS A 174 4.17 -0.55 18.84
N ILE A 175 5.45 -0.22 18.88
CA ILE A 175 6.09 0.46 19.99
C ILE A 175 5.81 1.95 19.90
N ASN A 176 5.09 2.48 20.87
CA ASN A 176 4.79 3.90 20.99
C ASN A 176 6.02 4.68 21.48
N SER A 177 6.75 4.12 22.45
CA SER A 177 7.99 4.68 22.96
C SER A 177 8.89 3.59 23.53
N LEU A 178 10.20 3.82 23.43
CA LEU A 178 11.28 2.98 23.95
C LEU A 178 12.18 3.88 24.81
N ALA A 179 12.32 3.51 26.08
CA ALA A 179 13.19 4.18 27.03
C ALA A 179 13.99 3.13 27.82
N LYS A 180 15.31 3.07 27.57
CA LYS A 180 16.20 2.03 28.12
C LYS A 180 15.66 0.64 27.77
N ASP A 181 15.23 -0.12 28.78
CA ASP A 181 14.64 -1.47 28.64
C ASP A 181 13.11 -1.48 28.78
N THR A 182 12.46 -0.31 28.69
CA THR A 182 11.01 -0.19 28.83
C THR A 182 10.37 0.22 27.51
N ILE A 183 9.44 -0.59 27.03
CA ILE A 183 8.60 -0.25 25.86
C ILE A 183 7.20 0.15 26.31
N SER A 184 6.61 1.13 25.63
CA SER A 184 5.19 1.45 25.72
C SER A 184 4.48 0.92 24.48
N VAL A 185 3.45 0.12 24.68
CA VAL A 185 2.66 -0.48 23.60
C VAL A 185 1.17 -0.31 23.88
N THR A 186 0.35 -0.34 22.83
CA THR A 186 -1.11 -0.32 22.95
C THR A 186 -1.64 -1.74 22.95
N LEU A 187 -2.44 -2.10 23.95
CA LEU A 187 -3.01 -3.43 24.14
C LEU A 187 -4.54 -3.37 24.26
N LYS A 188 -5.21 -4.43 23.84
CA LYS A 188 -6.63 -4.68 24.10
C LYS A 188 -6.83 -5.30 25.49
N GLU A 189 -8.04 -5.23 26.04
CA GLU A 189 -8.32 -5.72 27.40
C GLU A 189 -8.01 -7.22 27.57
N HIS A 190 -8.38 -8.05 26.59
CA HIS A 190 -8.07 -9.49 26.62
C HIS A 190 -6.56 -9.78 26.58
N GLU A 191 -5.79 -8.94 25.90
CA GLU A 191 -4.33 -9.05 25.82
C GLU A 191 -3.68 -8.67 27.14
N ILE A 192 -4.22 -7.67 27.83
CA ILE A 192 -3.79 -7.26 29.17
C ILE A 192 -4.00 -8.41 30.18
N LEU A 193 -5.14 -9.08 30.11
CA LEU A 193 -5.46 -10.24 30.95
C LEU A 193 -4.55 -11.43 30.62
N SER A 194 -4.37 -11.74 29.33
CA SER A 194 -3.46 -12.80 28.85
C SER A 194 -2.02 -12.55 29.30
N LEU A 195 -1.52 -11.33 29.13
CA LEU A 195 -0.21 -10.88 29.59
C LEU A 195 -0.05 -11.05 31.10
N SER A 196 -1.10 -10.75 31.88
CA SER A 196 -1.07 -10.90 33.34
C SER A 196 -0.96 -12.38 33.75
N SER A 197 -1.63 -13.29 33.04
CA SER A 197 -1.46 -14.74 33.21
C SER A 197 -0.03 -15.18 32.90
N ALA A 198 0.52 -14.71 31.78
CA ALA A 198 1.86 -15.07 31.33
C ALA A 198 2.95 -14.59 32.28
N ILE A 199 2.81 -13.40 32.87
CA ILE A 199 3.77 -12.88 33.87
C ILE A 199 3.83 -13.80 35.09
N VAL A 200 2.68 -14.27 35.58
CA VAL A 200 2.62 -15.19 36.73
C VAL A 200 3.27 -16.52 36.38
N ASP A 201 2.93 -17.10 35.22
CA ASP A 201 3.53 -18.35 34.76
C ASP A 201 5.05 -18.21 34.55
N ALA A 202 5.50 -17.09 33.98
CA ALA A 202 6.93 -16.81 33.80
C ALA A 202 7.67 -16.74 35.13
N TYR A 203 7.07 -16.12 36.14
CA TYR A 203 7.66 -16.05 37.47
C TYR A 203 7.73 -17.43 38.15
N LEU A 204 6.64 -18.22 38.09
CA LEU A 204 6.55 -19.53 38.74
C LEU A 204 7.43 -20.58 38.07
N HIS A 205 7.50 -20.56 36.75
CA HIS A 205 8.18 -21.57 35.95
C HIS A 205 9.49 -21.10 35.33
N LYS A 206 10.01 -19.94 35.77
CA LYS A 206 11.26 -19.36 35.27
C LYS A 206 11.29 -19.22 33.74
N ALA A 207 10.13 -18.92 33.16
CA ALA A 207 10.00 -18.71 31.71
C ALA A 207 10.53 -17.32 31.31
N SER A 208 11.04 -17.19 30.10
CA SER A 208 11.48 -15.92 29.53
C SER A 208 10.38 -15.30 28.67
N ILE A 209 10.12 -14.01 28.86
CA ILE A 209 9.28 -13.21 27.95
C ILE A 209 10.19 -12.33 27.11
N TYR A 210 10.10 -12.43 25.79
CA TYR A 210 10.97 -11.70 24.85
C TYR A 210 10.20 -11.18 23.65
N ALA A 211 10.76 -10.17 22.99
CA ALA A 211 10.20 -9.56 21.78
C ALA A 211 10.99 -9.96 20.52
N LEU A 212 10.28 -10.15 19.41
CA LEU A 212 10.86 -10.31 18.08
C LEU A 212 10.34 -9.21 17.16
N THR A 213 11.25 -8.55 16.44
CA THR A 213 10.91 -7.49 15.49
C THR A 213 10.43 -8.06 14.17
N TYR A 214 9.38 -7.45 13.61
CA TYR A 214 9.00 -7.68 12.22
C TYR A 214 10.05 -7.07 11.29
N VAL A 215 10.34 -7.77 10.19
CA VAL A 215 11.24 -7.25 9.15
C VAL A 215 10.49 -6.25 8.28
N GLU A 216 9.27 -6.61 7.89
CA GLU A 216 8.39 -5.81 7.05
C GLU A 216 6.98 -5.83 7.64
N PRO A 217 6.71 -5.06 8.71
CA PRO A 217 5.45 -5.15 9.44
C PRO A 217 4.22 -4.83 8.58
N GLU A 218 4.40 -4.04 7.53
CA GLU A 218 3.32 -3.65 6.62
C GLU A 218 2.95 -4.76 5.61
N LEU A 219 3.83 -5.73 5.36
CA LEU A 219 3.61 -6.84 4.41
C LEU A 219 3.37 -8.17 5.12
N GLN A 220 3.90 -8.32 6.33
CA GLN A 220 3.77 -9.53 7.11
C GLN A 220 2.41 -9.58 7.83
N GLU A 221 1.71 -10.70 7.68
CA GLU A 221 0.44 -10.95 8.38
C GLU A 221 0.65 -11.04 9.90
N GLU A 222 -0.37 -10.67 10.67
CA GLU A 222 -0.33 -10.79 12.13
C GLU A 222 -0.31 -12.27 12.54
N ALA A 223 0.65 -12.64 13.39
CA ALA A 223 0.72 -14.00 13.91
C ALA A 223 -0.47 -14.31 14.83
N VAL A 224 -0.94 -15.55 14.83
CA VAL A 224 -2.03 -15.96 15.74
C VAL A 224 -1.47 -16.13 17.16
N SER A 225 -2.10 -15.48 18.16
CA SER A 225 -1.74 -15.67 19.57
C SER A 225 -2.08 -17.11 19.99
N THR A 226 -1.08 -17.84 20.48
CA THR A 226 -1.20 -19.28 20.82
C THR A 226 -1.07 -19.58 22.31
N TYR A 227 -0.83 -18.56 23.15
CA TYR A 227 -0.63 -18.76 24.57
C TYR A 227 -1.92 -19.20 25.30
N PRO A 228 -1.91 -20.35 26.01
CA PRO A 228 -3.06 -20.81 26.77
C PRO A 228 -3.14 -20.14 28.15
N VAL A 229 -4.07 -19.20 28.29
CA VAL A 229 -4.32 -18.48 29.55
C VAL A 229 -4.77 -19.41 30.68
N ASN A 230 -4.48 -19.02 31.93
CA ASN A 230 -4.95 -19.73 33.12
C ASN A 230 -6.48 -19.77 33.18
N GLU A 231 -7.05 -20.85 33.71
CA GLU A 231 -8.50 -21.02 33.84
C GLU A 231 -9.20 -19.88 34.60
N ARG A 232 -8.57 -19.33 35.65
CA ARG A 232 -9.14 -18.16 36.38
C ARG A 232 -9.19 -16.91 35.51
N VAL A 233 -8.16 -16.69 34.70
CA VAL A 233 -8.08 -15.55 33.78
C VAL A 233 -9.04 -15.74 32.60
N LEU A 234 -9.18 -16.97 32.11
CA LEU A 234 -10.18 -17.32 31.09
C LEU A 234 -11.60 -16.97 31.54
N GLN A 235 -11.94 -17.24 32.81
CA GLN A 235 -13.23 -16.86 33.38
C GLN A 235 -13.42 -15.34 33.47
N LEU A 236 -12.36 -14.58 33.76
CA LEU A 236 -12.40 -13.11 33.77
C LEU A 236 -12.65 -12.57 32.35
N ILE A 237 -11.92 -13.09 31.36
CA ILE A 237 -12.08 -12.73 29.95
C ILE A 237 -13.54 -12.97 29.48
N GLN A 238 -14.13 -14.09 29.87
CA GLN A 238 -15.51 -14.45 29.51
C GLN A 238 -16.58 -13.58 30.18
N ARG A 239 -16.28 -12.98 31.34
CA ARG A 239 -17.21 -12.14 32.09
C ARG A 239 -17.13 -10.67 31.72
N ASP A 240 -16.08 -10.25 31.03
CA ASP A 240 -15.88 -8.85 30.68
C ASP A 240 -16.74 -8.46 29.47
N PRO A 241 -17.71 -7.52 29.62
CA PRO A 241 -18.54 -7.08 28.51
C PRO A 241 -17.78 -6.27 27.46
N ASN A 242 -16.57 -5.79 27.77
CA ASN A 242 -15.73 -5.03 26.84
C ASN A 242 -14.89 -5.92 25.91
N ILE A 243 -14.84 -7.23 26.16
CA ILE A 243 -14.06 -8.17 25.38
C ILE A 243 -14.94 -8.85 24.34
N VAL A 244 -14.73 -8.50 23.07
CA VAL A 244 -15.44 -9.09 21.93
C VAL A 244 -14.71 -10.35 21.46
N VAL A 245 -14.68 -11.43 22.26
CA VAL A 245 -13.96 -12.67 21.86
C VAL A 245 -14.91 -13.76 21.36
N LYS A 246 -14.60 -14.24 20.14
CA LYS A 246 -15.18 -15.41 19.48
C LYS A 246 -14.73 -16.70 20.18
N ALA A 247 -15.64 -17.67 20.24
CA ALA A 247 -15.49 -18.91 20.97
C ALA A 247 -14.40 -19.84 20.38
N GLU A 248 -13.20 -19.85 20.96
CA GLU A 248 -12.18 -20.90 20.76
C GLU A 248 -11.75 -21.55 22.10
N ASN A 249 -12.68 -21.60 23.05
CA ASN A 249 -12.39 -21.99 24.45
C ASN A 249 -11.98 -23.45 24.63
N ALA A 250 -12.46 -24.36 23.77
CA ALA A 250 -12.18 -25.79 23.91
C ALA A 250 -10.71 -26.13 23.61
N LEU A 251 -10.17 -25.54 22.54
CA LEU A 251 -8.78 -25.73 22.14
C LEU A 251 -7.82 -25.11 23.16
N SER A 252 -8.14 -23.91 23.66
CA SER A 252 -7.35 -23.23 24.69
C SER A 252 -7.28 -24.04 26.00
N LYS A 253 -8.39 -24.63 26.45
CA LYS A 253 -8.42 -25.49 27.65
C LYS A 253 -7.57 -26.75 27.48
N ALA A 254 -7.66 -27.44 26.34
CA ALA A 254 -6.84 -28.62 26.08
C ALA A 254 -5.35 -28.28 26.04
N ALA A 255 -5.00 -27.16 25.38
CA ALA A 255 -3.64 -26.65 25.35
C ALA A 255 -3.12 -26.29 26.76
N ARG A 256 -3.98 -25.73 27.62
CA ARG A 256 -3.62 -25.43 29.01
C ARG A 256 -3.29 -26.67 29.83
N VAL A 257 -4.12 -27.71 29.75
CA VAL A 257 -3.87 -28.97 30.47
C VAL A 257 -2.55 -29.60 30.04
N LEU A 258 -2.27 -29.60 28.73
CA LEU A 258 -1.00 -30.11 28.21
C LEU A 258 0.19 -29.29 28.73
N LEU A 259 0.10 -27.96 28.73
CA LEU A 259 1.14 -27.11 29.27
C LEU A 259 1.41 -27.43 30.75
N GLU A 260 0.37 -27.49 31.58
CA GLU A 260 0.52 -27.78 33.02
C GLU A 260 1.18 -29.14 33.29
N GLN A 261 0.80 -30.18 32.53
CA GLN A 261 1.45 -31.49 32.64
C GLN A 261 2.96 -31.40 32.36
N ASN A 262 3.37 -30.70 31.30
CA ASN A 262 4.79 -30.54 30.97
C ASN A 262 5.54 -29.73 32.03
N LEU A 263 4.90 -28.70 32.61
CA LEU A 263 5.51 -27.87 33.65
C LEU A 263 5.77 -28.64 34.96
N THR A 264 4.95 -29.65 35.27
CA THR A 264 5.20 -30.52 36.45
C THR A 264 6.39 -31.47 36.27
N MET A 265 6.86 -31.69 35.03
CA MET A 265 7.98 -32.57 34.74
C MET A 265 9.35 -31.88 34.87
N VAL A 266 9.37 -30.54 34.99
CA VAL A 266 10.62 -29.76 35.11
C VAL A 266 11.12 -29.78 36.55
N THR A 267 12.39 -30.15 36.75
CA THR A 267 13.00 -30.10 38.07
C THR A 267 13.40 -28.67 38.45
N PRO A 268 13.42 -28.31 39.75
CA PRO A 268 13.88 -26.98 40.18
C PRO A 268 15.30 -26.62 39.73
N GLN A 269 16.18 -27.62 39.58
CA GLN A 269 17.55 -27.44 39.15
C GLN A 269 17.63 -27.06 37.66
N GLU A 270 16.83 -27.70 36.81
CA GLU A 270 16.74 -27.37 35.38
C GLU A 270 16.16 -25.96 35.18
N ALA A 271 15.11 -25.61 35.92
CA ALA A 271 14.52 -24.27 35.86
C ALA A 271 15.53 -23.16 36.26
N ALA A 272 16.33 -23.38 37.31
CA ALA A 272 17.37 -22.44 37.73
C ALA A 272 18.51 -22.32 36.69
N SER A 273 18.91 -23.44 36.08
CA SER A 273 19.92 -23.43 35.01
C SER A 273 19.43 -22.65 33.77
N TYR A 274 18.14 -22.76 33.42
CA TYR A 274 17.55 -21.97 32.35
C TYR A 274 17.54 -20.47 32.70
N GLU A 275 17.05 -20.08 33.88
CA GLU A 275 17.03 -18.67 34.33
C GLU A 275 18.44 -18.03 34.29
N SER A 276 19.46 -18.75 34.76
CA SER A 276 20.85 -18.27 34.71
C SER A 276 21.36 -18.08 33.28
N SER A 277 21.04 -18.97 32.35
CA SER A 277 21.42 -18.81 30.93
C SER A 277 20.76 -17.57 30.29
N GLN A 278 19.51 -17.29 30.66
CA GLN A 278 18.73 -16.17 30.13
C GLN A 278 19.23 -14.83 30.67
N THR A 279 19.61 -14.79 31.95
CA THR A 279 20.23 -13.58 32.55
C THR A 279 21.61 -13.29 31.96
N MET A 280 22.42 -14.31 31.67
CA MET A 280 23.72 -14.16 30.98
C MET A 280 23.58 -13.63 29.54
N ASN A 281 22.57 -14.10 28.80
CA ASN A 281 22.26 -13.57 27.47
C ASN A 281 21.83 -12.10 27.54
N LYS A 282 21.05 -11.72 28.56
CA LYS A 282 20.66 -10.32 28.79
C LYS A 282 21.87 -9.43 29.10
N SER A 283 22.83 -9.91 29.91
CA SER A 283 24.03 -9.12 30.23
C SER A 283 24.99 -8.97 29.05
N ASN A 284 25.18 -10.02 28.25
CA ASN A 284 26.05 -9.96 27.07
C ASN A 284 25.47 -9.08 25.95
N ALA A 285 24.14 -9.00 25.85
CA ALA A 285 23.48 -8.07 24.93
C ALA A 285 23.59 -6.58 25.38
N GLY A 286 23.93 -6.32 26.64
CA GLY A 286 24.10 -4.97 27.20
C GLY A 286 25.54 -4.47 27.27
N SER A 287 26.53 -5.28 26.89
CA SER A 287 27.96 -4.93 26.95
C SER A 287 28.57 -4.81 25.55
N GLU A 288 28.57 -3.60 24.98
CA GLU A 288 29.47 -3.23 23.89
C GLU A 288 30.87 -2.91 24.46
N PRO A 289 31.97 -3.17 23.74
CA PRO A 289 33.32 -2.89 24.22
C PRO A 289 33.50 -1.37 24.33
N ALA A 290 34.00 -0.91 25.46
CA ALA A 290 34.50 0.45 25.60
C ALA A 290 35.57 0.71 24.53
N ASP A 291 35.41 1.83 23.83
CA ASP A 291 36.32 2.37 22.84
C ASP A 291 37.79 2.20 23.27
N LEU A 292 38.56 1.49 22.43
CA LEU A 292 40.00 1.70 22.37
C LEU A 292 40.22 2.97 21.53
N GLU A 293 39.99 4.13 22.14
CA GLU A 293 40.61 5.36 21.69
C GLU A 293 42.13 5.23 21.87
N GLY A 294 42.85 5.57 20.79
CA GLY A 294 44.28 5.36 20.67
C GLY A 294 45.10 6.09 21.72
N GLU A 295 46.17 5.42 22.16
CA GLU A 295 47.32 6.10 22.70
C GLU A 295 48.59 5.64 21.95
N LYS A 296 49.10 6.58 21.14
CA LYS A 296 50.47 6.73 20.59
C LYS A 296 50.97 5.80 19.50
#